data_AF-A0A202B2I6-F1
#
_entry.id   AF-A0A202B2I6-F1
#
_cell.length_a   1.000
_cell.length_b   1.000
_cell.length_c   1.000
_cell.angle_alpha   90.00
_cell.angle_beta   90.00
_cell.angle_gamma   90.00
#
_symmetry.space_group_name_H-M   'P 1'
#
loop_
_entity.id
_entity.type
_entity.pdbx_description
1 polymer ?
#
loop_
_entity_poly.entity_id
_entity_poly.type
_entity_poly.pdbx_seq_one_letter_code
_entity_poly.pdbx_strand_id
1 'polypeptide(L)'
;MRGTRHNIDRREYLSSSARLYAARGEELPQSKLTDADVAKIRRLHDRKQRLVAKLNKRCSVEALAQMFGVHRRTIEKALSQESWAHVRAA
;
A
#
# COMPACT_ATOMS: atom_id res chain seq x y z
N MET A 1 31.63 -33.14 11.19
CA MET A 1 30.92 -31.88 10.85
C MET A 1 29.42 -32.17 10.79
N ARG A 2 28.59 -31.43 11.54
CA ARG A 2 27.12 -31.57 11.47
C ARG A 2 26.64 -30.71 10.30
N GLY A 3 26.62 -31.30 9.10
CA GLY A 3 26.09 -30.64 7.91
C GLY A 3 24.60 -30.33 8.06
N THR A 4 24.11 -29.35 7.31
CA THR A 4 22.67 -29.13 7.15
C THR A 4 22.02 -30.36 6.50
N ARG A 5 20.67 -30.48 6.49
CA ARG A 5 19.93 -31.62 5.91
C ARG A 5 20.37 -31.99 4.47
N HIS A 6 21.05 -31.08 3.77
CA HIS A 6 21.53 -31.22 2.39
C HIS A 6 23.06 -31.39 2.28
N ASN A 7 23.78 -31.67 3.37
CA ASN A 7 25.25 -31.79 3.42
C ASN A 7 26.00 -30.55 2.88
N ILE A 8 25.41 -29.36 3.06
CA ILE A 8 25.99 -28.06 2.67
C ILE A 8 26.72 -27.46 3.87
N ASP A 9 27.88 -26.84 3.64
CA ASP A 9 28.61 -26.09 4.67
C ASP A 9 27.72 -24.99 5.28
N ARG A 10 27.86 -24.75 6.60
CA ARG A 10 27.00 -23.81 7.31
C ARG A 10 27.11 -22.38 6.74
N ARG A 11 28.30 -21.93 6.33
CA ARG A 11 28.48 -20.57 5.79
C ARG A 11 27.83 -20.45 4.42
N GLU A 12 27.96 -21.48 3.59
CA GLU A 12 27.30 -21.56 2.28
C GLU A 12 25.76 -21.65 2.40
N TYR A 13 25.27 -22.34 3.44
CA TYR A 13 23.85 -22.39 3.73
C TYR A 13 23.28 -21.02 4.11
N LEU A 14 23.97 -20.30 5.00
CA LEU A 14 23.55 -18.97 5.48
C LEU A 14 23.68 -17.87 4.42
N SER A 15 24.63 -17.99 3.48
CA SER A 15 24.86 -16.96 2.47
C SER A 15 23.83 -17.00 1.33
N SER A 16 23.43 -18.19 0.88
CA SER A 16 22.73 -18.34 -0.41
C SER A 16 21.79 -19.55 -0.47
N SER A 17 22.21 -20.71 0.04
CA SER A 17 21.45 -21.95 -0.14
C SER A 17 20.08 -21.92 0.54
N ALA A 18 19.96 -21.29 1.72
CA ALA A 18 18.66 -21.14 2.39
C ALA A 18 17.64 -20.34 1.56
N ARG A 19 18.09 -19.37 0.76
CA ARG A 19 17.21 -18.65 -0.17
C ARG A 19 16.87 -19.49 -1.40
N LEU A 20 17.82 -20.26 -1.91
CA LEU A 20 17.66 -21.01 -3.16
C LEU A 20 16.79 -22.26 -3.01
N TYR A 21 16.88 -22.96 -1.87
CA TYR A 21 16.24 -24.27 -1.69
C TYR A 21 15.01 -24.27 -0.76
N ALA A 22 14.66 -23.13 -0.16
CA ALA A 22 13.43 -23.04 0.63
C ALA A 22 12.22 -22.98 -0.30
N ALA A 23 11.23 -23.85 -0.08
CA ALA A 23 9.93 -23.78 -0.75
C ALA A 23 9.27 -22.41 -0.51
N ARG A 24 8.63 -21.83 -1.55
CA ARG A 24 8.01 -20.49 -1.48
C ARG A 24 6.63 -20.45 -2.13
N GLY A 25 5.85 -19.45 -1.75
CA GLY A 25 4.56 -19.18 -2.38
C GLY A 25 3.67 -20.41 -2.33
N GLU A 26 3.20 -20.85 -3.50
CA GLU A 26 2.34 -22.03 -3.67
C GLU A 26 2.99 -23.36 -3.29
N GLU A 27 4.32 -23.46 -3.26
CA GLU A 27 5.03 -24.68 -2.87
C GLU A 27 4.89 -24.99 -1.38
N LEU A 28 4.39 -24.03 -0.58
CA LEU A 28 4.15 -24.20 0.85
C LEU A 28 2.72 -24.74 1.08
N PRO A 29 2.54 -25.86 1.80
CA PRO A 29 1.22 -26.47 2.02
C PRO A 29 0.27 -25.59 2.83
N GLN A 30 0.80 -24.67 3.63
CA GLN A 30 0.03 -23.67 4.37
C GLN A 30 -0.30 -22.41 3.56
N SER A 31 0.20 -22.27 2.33
CA SER A 31 -0.10 -21.11 1.50
C SER A 31 -1.56 -21.13 1.07
N LYS A 32 -2.22 -19.98 1.24
CA LYS A 32 -3.61 -19.77 0.83
C LYS A 32 -3.73 -18.90 -0.43
N LEU A 33 -2.60 -18.39 -0.91
CA LEU A 33 -2.55 -17.49 -2.06
C LEU A 33 -1.74 -18.12 -3.17
N THR A 34 -2.24 -17.94 -4.39
CA THR A 34 -1.49 -18.20 -5.60
C THR A 34 -0.58 -17.02 -5.95
N ASP A 35 0.44 -17.26 -6.77
CA ASP A 35 1.27 -16.21 -7.35
C ASP A 35 0.41 -15.23 -8.18
N ALA A 36 -0.62 -15.76 -8.84
CA ALA A 36 -1.62 -14.96 -9.56
C ALA A 36 -2.41 -14.04 -8.62
N ASP A 37 -2.80 -14.52 -7.44
CA ASP A 37 -3.45 -13.70 -6.41
C ASP A 37 -2.53 -12.59 -5.92
N VAL A 38 -1.28 -12.91 -5.59
CA VAL A 38 -0.30 -11.92 -5.13
C VAL A 38 -0.05 -10.85 -6.21
N ALA A 39 0.06 -11.26 -7.48
CA ALA A 39 0.18 -10.33 -8.61
C ALA A 39 -1.06 -9.43 -8.73
N LYS A 40 -2.27 -10.00 -8.60
CA LYS A 40 -3.53 -9.25 -8.65
C LYS A 40 -3.65 -8.26 -7.48
N ILE A 41 -3.31 -8.67 -6.26
CA ILE A 41 -3.31 -7.81 -5.06
C ILE A 41 -2.38 -6.62 -5.27
N ARG A 42 -1.13 -6.86 -5.74
CA ARG A 42 -0.18 -5.80 -6.02
C ARG A 42 -0.69 -4.80 -7.06
N ARG A 43 -1.27 -5.30 -8.16
CA ARG A 43 -1.88 -4.45 -9.21
C ARG A 43 -3.04 -3.62 -8.67
N LEU A 44 -3.92 -4.20 -7.87
CA LEU A 44 -5.05 -3.50 -7.27
C LEU A 44 -4.58 -2.42 -6.28
N HIS A 45 -3.58 -2.75 -5.46
CA HIS A 45 -3.01 -1.80 -4.52
C HIS A 45 -2.37 -0.61 -5.24
N ASP A 46 -1.56 -0.87 -6.26
CA ASP A 46 -0.93 0.19 -7.05
C ASP A 46 -1.98 1.07 -7.77
N ARG A 47 -3.04 0.46 -8.32
CA ARG A 47 -4.17 1.20 -8.87
C ARG A 47 -4.84 2.09 -7.82
N LYS A 48 -5.04 1.59 -6.59
CA LYS A 48 -5.59 2.39 -5.48
C LYS A 48 -4.71 3.60 -5.19
N GLN A 49 -3.40 3.41 -5.08
CA GLN A 49 -2.47 4.51 -4.79
C GLN A 49 -2.51 5.60 -5.87
N ARG A 50 -2.56 5.21 -7.15
CA ARG A 50 -2.71 6.16 -8.25
C ARG A 50 -4.02 6.94 -8.18
N LEU A 51 -5.12 6.29 -7.79
CA LEU A 51 -6.42 6.95 -7.62
C LEU A 51 -6.41 7.92 -6.43
N VAL A 52 -5.86 7.51 -5.28
CA VAL A 52 -5.69 8.37 -4.10
C VAL A 52 -4.84 9.59 -4.45
N ALA A 53 -3.72 9.41 -5.15
CA ALA A 53 -2.88 10.52 -5.58
C ALA A 53 -3.64 11.50 -6.50
N LYS A 54 -4.44 10.99 -7.44
CA LYS A 54 -5.29 11.82 -8.32
C LYS A 54 -6.37 12.58 -7.53
N LEU A 55 -7.01 11.92 -6.55
CA LEU A 55 -8.01 12.54 -5.69
C LEU A 55 -7.38 13.64 -4.83
N ASN A 56 -6.28 13.36 -4.16
CA ASN A 56 -5.57 14.34 -3.34
C ASN A 56 -5.13 15.55 -4.16
N LYS A 57 -4.65 15.34 -5.40
CA LYS A 57 -4.26 16.45 -6.29
C LYS A 57 -5.44 17.39 -6.63
N ARG A 58 -6.68 16.88 -6.67
CA ARG A 58 -7.86 17.65 -7.10
C ARG A 58 -8.72 18.15 -5.94
N CYS A 59 -8.74 17.41 -4.84
CA CYS A 59 -9.71 17.58 -3.76
C CYS A 59 -9.04 17.77 -2.39
N SER A 60 -7.72 17.94 -2.31
CA SER A 60 -7.12 18.38 -1.05
C SER A 60 -7.63 19.77 -0.68
N VAL A 61 -7.52 20.12 0.60
CA VAL A 61 -7.91 21.45 1.10
C VAL A 61 -7.21 22.56 0.31
N GLU A 62 -5.94 22.38 -0.04
CA GLU A 62 -5.15 23.31 -0.85
C GLU A 62 -5.68 23.41 -2.27
N ALA A 63 -6.00 22.28 -2.91
CA ALA A 63 -6.56 22.26 -4.26
C ALA A 63 -7.93 22.94 -4.30
N LEU A 64 -8.77 22.70 -3.30
CA LEU A 64 -10.08 23.36 -3.15
C LEU A 64 -9.90 24.86 -2.87
N ALA A 65 -8.97 25.24 -2.00
CA ALA A 65 -8.68 26.64 -1.71
C ALA A 65 -8.27 27.40 -2.97
N GLN A 66 -7.40 26.80 -3.80
CA GLN A 66 -7.03 27.35 -5.10
C GLN A 66 -8.23 27.42 -6.06
N MET A 67 -9.03 26.37 -6.14
CA MET A 67 -10.20 26.29 -7.03
C MET A 67 -11.24 27.36 -6.71
N PHE A 68 -11.49 27.63 -5.43
CA PHE A 68 -12.47 28.62 -4.97
C PHE A 68 -11.87 30.01 -4.72
N GLY A 69 -10.56 30.19 -4.90
CA GLY A 69 -9.90 31.49 -4.71
C GLY A 69 -9.90 31.99 -3.25
N VAL A 70 -9.87 31.08 -2.28
CA VAL A 70 -9.92 31.41 -0.84
C VAL A 70 -8.72 30.86 -0.09
N HIS A 71 -8.49 31.32 1.14
CA HIS A 71 -7.46 30.77 2.00
C HIS A 71 -7.84 29.37 2.52
N ARG A 72 -6.86 28.47 2.71
CA ARG A 72 -7.09 27.08 3.15
C ARG A 72 -7.96 26.97 4.42
N ARG A 73 -7.76 27.90 5.37
CA ARG A 73 -8.50 28.00 6.63
C ARG A 73 -10.01 28.14 6.40
N THR A 74 -10.42 28.82 5.35
CA THR A 74 -11.84 29.00 5.00
C THR A 74 -12.46 27.67 4.58
N ILE A 75 -11.73 26.87 3.79
CA ILE A 75 -12.16 25.51 3.42
C ILE A 75 -12.21 24.61 4.65
N GLU A 76 -11.17 24.60 5.49
CA GLU A 76 -11.16 23.82 6.75
C GLU A 76 -12.39 24.10 7.61
N LYS A 77 -12.73 25.39 7.81
CA LYS A 77 -13.88 25.82 8.62
C LYS A 77 -15.23 25.51 7.99
N ALA A 78 -15.32 25.51 6.66
CA ALA A 78 -16.54 25.10 5.96
C ALA A 78 -16.75 23.58 6.12
N LEU A 79 -15.67 22.79 6.01
CA LEU A 79 -15.71 21.33 6.18
C LEU A 79 -15.97 20.91 7.63
N SER A 80 -15.39 21.60 8.61
CA SER A 80 -15.61 21.33 10.05
C SER A 80 -16.95 21.88 10.57
N GLN A 81 -17.72 22.58 9.72
CA GLN A 81 -18.97 23.24 10.06
C GLN A 81 -18.84 24.34 11.13
N GLU A 82 -17.63 24.83 11.41
CA GLU A 82 -17.42 26.06 12.21
C GLU A 82 -17.98 27.31 11.52
N SER A 83 -18.02 27.28 10.19
CA SER A 83 -18.64 28.30 9.35
C SER A 83 -19.63 27.63 8.40
N TRP A 84 -20.65 28.37 7.95
CA TRP A 84 -21.67 27.85 7.03
C TRP A 84 -22.42 26.60 7.53
N ALA A 85 -22.52 26.42 8.85
CA ALA A 85 -23.17 25.26 9.48
C ALA A 85 -24.65 25.04 9.08
N HIS A 86 -25.31 26.09 8.58
CA HIS A 86 -26.69 26.01 8.08
C HIS A 86 -26.82 25.28 6.73
N VAL A 87 -25.71 25.09 6.00
CA VAL A 87 -25.70 24.38 4.72
C VAL A 87 -25.66 22.87 4.98
N ARG A 88 -26.59 22.13 4.37
CA ARG A 88 -26.60 20.66 4.40
C ARG A 88 -26.08 20.13 3.07
N ALA A 89 -25.08 19.24 3.13
CA ALA A 89 -24.68 18.46 1.96
C ALA A 89 -25.79 17.44 1.64
N ALA A 90 -26.09 17.26 0.35
CA ALA A 90 -27.09 16.33 -0.16
C ALA A 90 -26.57 14.89 -0.20
#